data_AF-B1ZAX2-F1
#
_entry.id   AF-B1ZAX2-F1
#
_cell.length_a   1.000
_cell.length_b   1.000
_cell.length_c   1.000
_cell.angle_alpha   90.00
_cell.angle_beta   90.00
_cell.angle_gamma   90.00
#
_symmetry.space_group_name_H-M   'P 1'
#
loop_
_entity.id
_entity.type
_entity.pdbx_description
1 polymer ?
#
loop_
_entity_poly.entity_id
_entity_poly.type
_entity_poly.pdbx_seq_one_letter_code
_entity_poly.pdbx_strand_id
1 'polypeptide(L)'
;MSRIPATILRRTALGTLALALSVLPASADKIKNPTAVFSGLDKITGRIVTFEVAIDETVQFGALQMTPRVCYSRPPTETPKTTAFLEVDEVTLDSKYRRIFTGWMFASSPGLHAIEHPIYDVWLTDCKGGTDVIAEAKEQEDVPALASRQEKPKKKGADPTKTASQVNQNGQVDVEGPRGVPVQPKQKPSRKFFPNNEGPAPAPPPPREPQSIFDAIFR
;
A
#
# COMPACT_ATOMS: atom_id res chain seq x y z
N MET A 1 -36.75 -61.92 -32.18
CA MET A 1 -35.87 -62.43 -31.12
C MET A 1 -34.78 -61.41 -30.83
N SER A 2 -34.81 -60.73 -29.68
CA SER A 2 -33.60 -60.21 -29.01
C SER A 2 -34.01 -59.74 -27.61
N ARG A 3 -33.58 -60.45 -26.56
CA ARG A 3 -33.83 -60.09 -25.16
C ARG A 3 -32.55 -59.43 -24.64
N ILE A 4 -32.61 -58.16 -24.27
CA ILE A 4 -31.50 -57.42 -23.65
C ILE A 4 -31.44 -57.81 -22.17
N PRO A 5 -30.29 -58.25 -21.63
CA PRO A 5 -30.19 -58.75 -20.26
C PRO A 5 -30.19 -57.59 -19.23
N ALA A 6 -31.07 -57.72 -18.23
CA ALA A 6 -31.35 -56.72 -17.17
C ALA A 6 -30.23 -56.56 -16.11
N THR A 7 -29.04 -57.12 -16.33
CA THR A 7 -27.93 -57.13 -15.36
C THR A 7 -27.01 -55.90 -15.43
N ILE A 8 -27.16 -55.04 -16.43
CA ILE A 8 -26.29 -53.86 -16.61
C ILE A 8 -26.76 -52.65 -15.77
N LEU A 9 -28.03 -52.61 -15.35
CA LEU A 9 -28.60 -51.44 -14.68
C LEU A 9 -28.29 -51.33 -13.17
N ARG A 10 -27.73 -52.38 -12.55
CA ARG A 10 -27.43 -52.37 -11.10
C ARG A 10 -26.01 -51.90 -10.73
N ARG A 11 -25.10 -51.76 -11.71
CA ARG A 11 -23.70 -51.38 -11.45
C ARG A 11 -23.41 -49.89 -11.63
N THR A 12 -24.30 -49.13 -12.23
CA THR A 12 -24.13 -47.70 -12.51
C THR A 12 -24.71 -46.78 -11.43
N ALA A 13 -25.24 -47.33 -10.33
CA ALA A 13 -25.79 -46.52 -9.23
C ALA A 13 -24.77 -46.22 -8.11
N LEU A 14 -23.66 -46.99 -8.01
CA LEU A 14 -22.63 -46.73 -7.00
C LEU A 14 -21.52 -45.77 -7.48
N GLY A 15 -21.32 -45.63 -8.79
CA GLY A 15 -20.25 -44.78 -9.34
C GLY A 15 -20.56 -43.28 -9.32
N THR A 16 -21.85 -42.90 -9.32
CA THR A 16 -22.27 -41.50 -9.38
C THR A 16 -22.37 -40.82 -8.01
N LEU A 17 -22.52 -41.58 -6.92
CA LEU A 17 -22.58 -41.00 -5.56
C LEU A 17 -21.18 -40.62 -5.02
N ALA A 18 -20.12 -41.26 -5.49
CA ALA A 18 -18.75 -40.97 -5.04
C ALA A 18 -18.14 -39.68 -5.62
N LEU A 19 -18.70 -39.15 -6.71
CA LEU A 19 -18.19 -37.93 -7.35
C LEU A 19 -18.79 -36.63 -6.78
N ALA A 20 -19.80 -36.73 -5.90
CA ALA A 20 -20.48 -35.57 -5.32
C ALA A 20 -19.87 -35.07 -3.99
N LEU A 21 -18.92 -35.81 -3.38
CA LEU A 21 -18.32 -35.44 -2.09
C LEU A 21 -17.01 -34.63 -2.20
N SER A 22 -16.51 -34.32 -3.40
CA SER A 22 -15.19 -33.67 -3.57
C SER A 22 -15.23 -32.13 -3.65
N VAL A 23 -16.38 -31.50 -3.44
CA VAL A 23 -16.52 -30.02 -3.51
C VAL A 23 -16.77 -29.44 -2.12
N LEU A 24 -15.80 -29.57 -1.22
CA LEU A 24 -15.75 -28.75 0.00
C LEU A 24 -14.89 -27.51 -0.30
N PRO A 25 -15.41 -26.28 -0.12
CA PRO A 25 -14.60 -25.09 -0.24
C PRO A 25 -13.52 -25.09 0.85
N ALA A 26 -12.26 -24.88 0.46
CA ALA A 26 -11.17 -24.67 1.40
C ALA A 26 -11.16 -23.18 1.80
N SER A 27 -11.55 -22.88 3.04
CA SER A 27 -11.47 -21.52 3.58
C SER A 27 -10.01 -21.15 3.82
N ALA A 28 -9.52 -20.13 3.12
CA ALA A 28 -8.18 -19.59 3.28
C ALA A 28 -8.22 -18.33 4.17
N ASP A 29 -8.44 -18.53 5.47
CA ASP A 29 -8.55 -17.42 6.43
C ASP A 29 -7.24 -16.63 6.52
N LYS A 30 -7.33 -15.34 6.24
CA LYS A 30 -6.18 -14.43 6.19
C LYS A 30 -6.35 -13.36 7.26
N ILE A 31 -5.34 -13.20 8.11
CA ILE A 31 -5.36 -12.21 9.19
C ILE A 31 -4.69 -10.92 8.71
N LYS A 32 -5.40 -9.80 8.77
CA LYS A 32 -4.82 -8.47 8.49
C LYS A 32 -4.10 -7.95 9.72
N ASN A 33 -2.85 -7.54 9.55
CA ASN A 33 -2.02 -7.05 10.64
C ASN A 33 -1.70 -5.56 10.45
N PRO A 34 -1.74 -4.75 11.53
CA PRO A 34 -1.37 -3.34 11.52
C PRO A 34 0.15 -3.10 11.50
N THR A 35 0.96 -4.12 11.75
CA THR A 35 2.43 -3.98 11.81
C THR A 35 3.12 -5.07 10.99
N ALA A 36 4.06 -4.66 10.16
CA ALA A 36 4.96 -5.51 9.39
C ALA A 36 6.35 -5.53 10.04
N VAL A 37 6.96 -6.71 10.14
CA VAL A 37 8.29 -6.89 10.73
C VAL A 37 9.27 -7.27 9.64
N PHE A 38 10.29 -6.45 9.45
CA PHE A 38 11.33 -6.65 8.45
C PHE A 38 12.67 -6.90 9.12
N SER A 39 13.52 -7.65 8.42
CA SER A 39 14.95 -7.73 8.73
C SER A 39 15.73 -7.09 7.59
N GLY A 40 16.67 -6.22 7.97
CA GLY A 40 17.59 -5.55 7.07
C GLY A 40 19.03 -5.98 7.35
N LEU A 41 19.74 -6.44 6.32
CA LEU A 41 21.18 -6.67 6.33
C LEU A 41 21.88 -5.48 5.68
N ASP A 42 22.86 -4.92 6.37
CA ASP A 42 23.84 -4.03 5.76
C ASP A 42 25.03 -4.87 5.28
N LYS A 43 25.22 -4.96 3.95
CA LYS A 43 26.29 -5.74 3.31
C LYS A 43 27.69 -5.17 3.57
N ILE A 44 27.80 -3.89 3.94
CA ILE A 44 29.08 -3.24 4.24
C ILE A 44 29.52 -3.55 5.67
N THR A 45 28.60 -3.45 6.63
CA THR A 45 28.91 -3.70 8.05
C THR A 45 28.66 -5.15 8.49
N GLY A 46 27.96 -5.94 7.69
CA GLY A 46 27.57 -7.32 8.01
C GLY A 46 26.53 -7.43 9.13
N ARG A 47 25.88 -6.31 9.53
CA ARG A 47 24.91 -6.29 10.63
C ARG A 47 23.50 -6.52 10.12
N ILE A 48 22.76 -7.39 10.81
CA ILE A 48 21.33 -7.60 10.61
C ILE A 48 20.58 -6.89 11.73
N VAL A 49 19.57 -6.10 11.36
CA VAL A 49 18.65 -5.46 12.29
C VAL A 49 17.23 -5.85 11.94
N THR A 50 16.41 -6.05 12.97
CA THR A 50 14.98 -6.27 12.82
C THR A 50 14.26 -5.02 13.27
N PHE A 51 13.31 -4.56 12.48
CA PHE A 51 12.53 -3.36 12.77
C PHE A 51 11.07 -3.58 12.39
N GLU A 52 10.19 -2.94 13.15
CA GLU A 52 8.75 -3.02 12.98
C GLU A 52 8.26 -1.73 12.34
N VAL A 53 7.38 -1.85 11.35
CA VAL A 53 6.84 -0.75 10.57
C VAL A 53 5.33 -0.87 10.57
N ALA A 54 4.62 0.18 10.98
CA ALA A 54 3.17 0.17 10.88
C ALA A 54 2.73 0.26 9.41
N ILE A 55 1.55 -0.27 9.10
CA ILE A 55 0.98 -0.13 7.76
C ILE A 55 0.78 1.34 7.41
N ASP A 56 1.14 1.69 6.18
CA ASP A 56 1.12 3.06 5.61
C ASP A 56 2.10 4.05 6.25
N GLU A 57 2.96 3.60 7.16
CA GLU A 57 4.09 4.39 7.64
C GLU A 57 5.35 4.14 6.82
N THR A 58 6.18 5.18 6.66
CA THR A 58 7.47 5.07 5.99
C THR A 58 8.58 5.04 7.01
N VAL A 59 9.38 3.97 6.99
CA VAL A 59 10.59 3.84 7.81
C VAL A 59 11.83 3.86 6.92
N GLN A 60 12.91 4.42 7.43
CA GLN A 60 14.19 4.51 6.74
C GLN A 60 15.18 3.47 7.28
N PHE A 61 15.75 2.68 6.38
CA PHE A 61 16.86 1.76 6.64
C PHE A 61 18.02 2.11 5.70
N GLY A 62 19.03 2.80 6.24
CA GLY A 62 20.15 3.30 5.43
C GLY A 62 19.68 4.29 4.36
N ALA A 63 19.92 3.96 3.10
CA ALA A 63 19.46 4.74 1.94
C ALA A 63 18.07 4.33 1.44
N LEU A 64 17.42 3.32 2.05
CA LEU A 64 16.11 2.84 1.63
C LEU A 64 15.01 3.41 2.52
N GLN A 65 13.94 3.89 1.90
CA GLN A 65 12.68 4.22 2.55
C GLN A 65 11.64 3.19 2.14
N MET A 66 11.01 2.56 3.11
CA MET A 66 10.06 1.47 2.89
C MET A 66 8.72 1.79 3.52
N THR A 67 7.67 1.54 2.74
CA THR A 67 6.29 1.82 3.11
C THR A 67 5.45 0.56 2.85
N PRO A 68 5.21 -0.28 3.88
CA PRO A 68 4.30 -1.41 3.75
C PRO A 68 2.85 -0.92 3.65
N ARG A 69 2.13 -1.34 2.62
CA ARG A 69 0.70 -1.01 2.44
C ARG A 69 -0.23 -2.03 3.04
N VAL A 70 0.22 -3.28 3.10
CA VAL A 70 -0.59 -4.39 3.60
C VAL A 70 0.33 -5.46 4.17
N CYS A 71 -0.05 -6.07 5.30
CA CYS A 71 0.63 -7.22 5.88
C CYS A 71 -0.40 -8.26 6.31
N TYR A 72 -0.22 -9.49 5.84
CA TYR A 72 -1.12 -10.60 6.07
C TYR A 72 -0.39 -11.78 6.69
N SER A 73 -1.01 -12.40 7.70
CA SER A 73 -0.56 -13.67 8.29
C SER A 73 -1.67 -14.72 8.20
N ARG A 74 -1.33 -15.97 8.53
CA ARG A 74 -2.29 -17.08 8.63
C ARG A 74 -2.49 -17.47 10.09
N PRO A 75 -3.68 -18.00 10.45
CA PRO A 75 -3.90 -18.56 11.77
C PRO A 75 -2.95 -19.74 12.03
N PRO A 76 -2.63 -20.03 13.32
CA PRO A 76 -1.68 -21.09 13.68
C PRO A 76 -2.17 -22.51 13.35
N THR A 77 -3.44 -22.67 12.96
CA THR A 77 -4.04 -23.95 12.53
C THR A 77 -3.70 -24.32 11.09
N GLU A 78 -3.15 -23.39 10.29
CA GLU A 78 -2.74 -23.60 8.90
C GLU A 78 -1.22 -23.47 8.76
N THR A 79 -0.68 -23.87 7.60
CA THR A 79 0.71 -23.64 7.24
C THR A 79 1.05 -22.15 7.34
N PRO A 80 2.13 -21.77 8.05
CA PRO A 80 2.49 -20.37 8.23
C PRO A 80 2.82 -19.73 6.89
N LYS A 81 2.06 -18.70 6.52
CA LYS A 81 2.26 -17.94 5.30
C LYS A 81 2.05 -16.46 5.58
N THR A 82 3.16 -15.74 5.66
CA THR A 82 3.15 -14.30 5.90
C THR A 82 3.56 -13.57 4.64
N THR A 83 2.75 -12.60 4.21
CA THR A 83 2.94 -11.84 2.97
C THR A 83 2.66 -10.36 3.20
N ALA A 84 3.50 -9.50 2.66
CA ALA A 84 3.30 -8.06 2.70
C ALA A 84 3.40 -7.44 1.31
N PHE A 85 2.62 -6.41 1.03
CA PHE A 85 2.81 -5.55 -0.14
C PHE A 85 3.50 -4.28 0.32
N LEU A 86 4.57 -3.90 -0.36
CA LEU A 86 5.40 -2.77 0.03
C LEU A 86 5.88 -1.97 -1.18
N GLU A 87 6.13 -0.69 -0.91
CA GLU A 87 6.78 0.25 -1.82
C GLU A 87 8.10 0.68 -1.21
N VAL A 88 9.16 0.68 -2.01
CA VAL A 88 10.50 1.04 -1.56
C VAL A 88 11.11 2.06 -2.49
N ASP A 89 11.55 3.15 -1.88
CA ASP A 89 12.25 4.24 -2.52
C ASP A 89 13.69 4.27 -2.04
N GLU A 90 14.63 4.44 -2.97
CA GLU A 90 16.02 4.74 -2.67
C GLU A 90 16.20 6.25 -2.59
N VAL A 91 16.89 6.71 -1.55
CA VAL A 91 17.30 8.10 -1.35
C VAL A 91 18.70 8.25 -1.91
N THR A 92 18.82 8.99 -3.01
CA THR A 92 20.10 9.25 -3.66
C THR A 92 20.92 10.33 -2.93
N LEU A 93 22.20 10.47 -3.27
CA LEU A 93 23.09 11.47 -2.65
C LEU A 93 22.60 12.92 -2.89
N ASP A 94 21.92 13.17 -4.00
CA ASP A 94 21.27 14.44 -4.32
C ASP A 94 19.87 14.58 -3.72
N SER A 95 19.52 13.75 -2.72
CA SER A 95 18.26 13.77 -1.99
C SER A 95 17.02 13.61 -2.87
N LYS A 96 17.14 12.84 -3.96
CA LYS A 96 16.00 12.45 -4.80
C LYS A 96 15.50 11.08 -4.37
N TYR A 97 14.18 10.90 -4.48
CA TYR A 97 13.52 9.63 -4.19
C TYR A 97 13.26 8.89 -5.49
N ARG A 98 13.76 7.66 -5.59
CA ARG A 98 13.56 6.80 -6.75
C ARG A 98 12.95 5.48 -6.31
N ARG A 99 11.79 5.13 -6.87
CA ARG A 99 11.16 3.82 -6.61
C ARG A 99 11.99 2.70 -7.19
N ILE A 100 12.48 1.81 -6.33
CA ILE A 100 13.27 0.64 -6.72
C ILE A 100 12.49 -0.67 -6.62
N PHE A 101 11.46 -0.71 -5.78
CA PHE A 101 10.63 -1.89 -5.58
C PHE A 101 9.18 -1.52 -5.33
N THR A 102 8.27 -2.26 -5.94
CA THR A 102 6.85 -2.28 -5.58
C THR A 102 6.34 -3.69 -5.82
N GLY A 103 5.82 -4.33 -4.78
CA GLY A 103 5.43 -5.73 -4.92
C GLY A 103 5.14 -6.46 -3.62
N TRP A 104 4.80 -7.72 -3.79
CA TRP A 104 4.56 -8.67 -2.72
C TRP A 104 5.86 -9.32 -2.28
N MET A 105 6.06 -9.43 -0.97
CA MET A 105 7.17 -10.11 -0.34
C MET A 105 6.65 -11.20 0.61
N PHE A 106 7.39 -12.29 0.71
CA PHE A 106 6.96 -13.52 1.38
C PHE A 106 7.96 -13.88 2.49
N ALA A 107 7.50 -13.97 3.73
CA ALA A 107 8.39 -14.27 4.85
C ALA A 107 8.97 -15.70 4.77
N SER A 108 8.20 -16.66 4.25
CA SER A 108 8.63 -18.05 4.07
C SER A 108 9.61 -18.24 2.91
N SER A 109 9.70 -17.26 2.01
CA SER A 109 10.55 -17.36 0.81
C SER A 109 11.16 -15.99 0.46
N PRO A 110 12.07 -15.47 1.29
CA PRO A 110 12.71 -14.18 1.06
C PRO A 110 13.35 -14.07 -0.32
N GLY A 111 14.03 -15.12 -0.78
CA GLY A 111 14.74 -15.10 -2.07
C GLY A 111 13.86 -14.96 -3.33
N LEU A 112 12.52 -15.02 -3.20
CA LEU A 112 11.63 -14.83 -4.35
C LEU A 112 11.37 -13.34 -4.65
N HIS A 113 11.17 -12.54 -3.59
CA HIS A 113 10.79 -11.12 -3.70
C HIS A 113 11.34 -10.27 -2.54
N ALA A 114 12.57 -10.55 -2.11
CA ALA A 114 13.32 -9.65 -1.23
C ALA A 114 13.84 -8.43 -2.00
N ILE A 115 14.15 -7.37 -1.27
CA ILE A 115 14.86 -6.21 -1.82
C ILE A 115 16.33 -6.52 -1.75
N GLU A 116 16.95 -6.64 -2.92
CA GLU A 116 18.39 -6.81 -3.07
C GLU A 116 18.98 -5.49 -3.56
N HIS A 117 19.46 -4.66 -2.63
CA HIS A 117 20.19 -3.45 -2.96
C HIS A 117 21.70 -3.76 -2.93
N PRO A 118 22.56 -3.05 -3.70
CA PRO A 118 24.01 -3.29 -3.69
C PRO A 118 24.66 -3.18 -2.29
N ILE A 119 24.02 -2.42 -1.39
CA ILE A 119 24.50 -2.15 -0.03
C ILE A 119 23.60 -2.79 1.04
N TYR A 120 22.30 -2.97 0.77
CA TYR A 120 21.31 -3.36 1.77
C TYR A 120 20.44 -4.51 1.27
N ASP A 121 20.17 -5.51 2.11
CA ASP A 121 19.10 -6.48 1.82
C ASP A 121 18.00 -6.33 2.81
N VAL A 122 16.76 -6.36 2.33
CA VAL A 122 15.59 -6.27 3.21
C VAL A 122 14.58 -7.33 2.83
N TRP A 123 14.13 -8.07 3.83
CA TRP A 123 13.10 -9.07 3.68
C TRP A 123 12.09 -9.03 4.82
N LEU A 124 10.87 -9.47 4.51
CA LEU A 124 9.79 -9.64 5.47
C LEU A 124 10.12 -10.84 6.35
N THR A 125 9.89 -10.70 7.65
CA THR A 125 10.04 -11.79 8.61
C THR A 125 8.72 -12.19 9.23
N ASP A 126 7.88 -11.22 9.58
CA ASP A 126 6.58 -11.50 10.19
C ASP A 126 5.58 -10.35 10.03
N CYS A 127 4.32 -10.59 10.37
CA CYS A 127 3.29 -9.57 10.57
C CYS A 127 2.69 -9.74 11.97
N LYS A 128 2.47 -8.65 12.71
CA LYS A 128 1.99 -8.69 14.09
C LYS A 128 0.85 -7.72 14.36
N GLY A 129 0.12 -7.98 15.44
CA GLY A 129 -0.92 -7.11 15.98
C GLY A 129 -2.30 -7.26 15.34
N GLY A 130 -2.46 -8.18 14.38
CA GLY A 130 -3.74 -8.43 13.71
C GLY A 130 -4.64 -9.37 14.51
N THR A 131 -5.87 -8.93 14.78
CA THR A 131 -6.96 -9.77 15.29
C THR A 131 -8.04 -10.07 14.24
N ASP A 132 -7.99 -9.36 13.11
CA ASP A 132 -9.04 -9.40 12.09
C ASP A 132 -8.78 -10.53 11.10
N VAL A 133 -9.45 -11.66 11.32
CA VAL A 133 -9.52 -12.78 10.37
C VAL A 133 -10.47 -12.37 9.24
N ILE A 134 -9.93 -12.13 8.05
CA ILE A 134 -10.72 -11.96 6.83
C ILE A 134 -11.16 -13.35 6.37
N ALA A 135 -12.29 -13.80 6.91
CA ALA A 135 -13.11 -14.81 6.25
C ALA A 135 -13.72 -14.13 5.03
N GLU A 136 -13.46 -14.68 3.85
CA GLU A 136 -13.74 -14.09 2.53
C GLU A 136 -15.08 -13.33 2.49
N ALA A 137 -15.00 -12.04 2.18
CA ALA A 137 -16.15 -11.25 1.79
C ALA A 137 -16.76 -11.88 0.54
N LYS A 138 -18.09 -12.05 0.54
CA LYS A 138 -18.89 -12.22 -0.67
C LYS A 138 -18.32 -11.29 -1.75
N GLU A 139 -18.06 -11.85 -2.91
CA GLU A 139 -17.91 -11.12 -4.15
C GLU A 139 -19.09 -10.16 -4.26
N GLN A 140 -18.84 -8.88 -3.94
CA GLN A 140 -19.72 -7.81 -4.38
C GLN A 140 -19.57 -7.82 -5.89
N GLU A 141 -20.46 -8.57 -6.53
CA GLU A 141 -20.77 -8.43 -7.93
C GLU A 141 -21.19 -6.97 -8.11
N ASP A 142 -20.23 -6.13 -8.46
CA ASP A 142 -20.45 -4.78 -8.97
C ASP A 142 -21.21 -4.93 -10.29
N VAL A 143 -22.52 -5.21 -10.18
CA VAL A 143 -23.46 -4.88 -11.23
C VAL A 143 -23.34 -3.38 -11.44
N PRO A 144 -22.87 -2.91 -12.62
CA PRO A 144 -22.78 -1.49 -12.86
C PRO A 144 -24.18 -0.89 -12.76
N ALA A 145 -24.39 -0.06 -11.74
CA ALA A 145 -25.56 0.79 -11.59
C ALA A 145 -25.56 1.87 -12.70
N LEU A 146 -25.86 1.46 -13.92
CA LEU A 146 -26.16 2.31 -15.07
C LEU A 146 -27.53 1.95 -15.63
N ALA A 147 -28.55 1.91 -14.78
CA ALA A 147 -29.94 1.87 -15.20
C ALA A 147 -30.89 2.42 -14.11
N SER A 148 -30.76 3.71 -13.79
CA SER A 148 -31.88 4.55 -13.29
C SER A 148 -31.38 5.94 -12.95
N ARG A 149 -30.93 6.70 -13.96
CA ARG A 149 -30.97 8.16 -13.83
C ARG A 149 -32.36 8.61 -14.25
N GLN A 150 -33.21 8.83 -13.25
CA GLN A 150 -34.48 9.51 -13.41
C GLN A 150 -34.25 10.89 -14.03
N GLU A 151 -34.86 11.07 -15.19
CA GLU A 151 -34.82 12.26 -16.03
C GLU A 151 -35.61 13.40 -15.37
N LYS A 152 -35.00 14.58 -15.26
CA LYS A 152 -35.69 15.83 -14.93
C LYS A 152 -35.61 16.73 -16.17
N PRO A 153 -36.73 17.27 -16.68
CA PRO A 153 -36.74 17.88 -18.01
C PRO A 153 -36.12 19.29 -17.98
N LYS A 154 -35.25 19.59 -18.94
CA LYS A 154 -34.88 20.97 -19.31
C LYS A 154 -35.08 21.16 -20.81
N LYS A 155 -35.84 22.21 -21.13
CA LYS A 155 -36.37 22.55 -22.45
C LYS A 155 -35.28 22.81 -23.50
N LYS A 156 -35.54 22.24 -24.69
CA LYS A 156 -35.37 22.72 -26.08
C LYS A 156 -34.22 23.70 -26.40
N GLY A 157 -33.39 23.28 -27.36
CA GLY A 157 -33.04 24.14 -28.49
C GLY A 157 -31.76 23.75 -29.25
N ALA A 158 -31.98 23.31 -30.50
CA ALA A 158 -31.07 23.32 -31.66
C ALA A 158 -30.25 22.04 -31.98
N ASP A 159 -30.53 21.56 -33.19
CA ASP A 159 -30.15 20.32 -33.87
C ASP A 159 -29.00 20.61 -34.89
N PRO A 160 -28.50 19.65 -35.71
CA PRO A 160 -27.29 18.87 -35.42
C PRO A 160 -26.26 18.88 -36.59
N THR A 161 -25.22 18.06 -36.45
CA THR A 161 -24.43 17.38 -37.51
C THR A 161 -23.05 17.94 -37.85
N LYS A 162 -22.12 16.98 -38.00
CA LYS A 162 -20.76 17.00 -38.60
C LYS A 162 -19.67 17.37 -37.58
N THR A 163 -18.65 16.54 -37.35
CA THR A 163 -17.68 16.13 -38.38
C THR A 163 -16.84 14.95 -37.88
N ALA A 164 -16.82 13.87 -38.65
CA ALA A 164 -15.77 12.87 -38.69
C ALA A 164 -14.49 13.49 -39.30
N SER A 165 -13.33 13.02 -38.84
CA SER A 165 -12.01 13.06 -39.49
C SER A 165 -11.73 14.24 -40.44
N GLN A 166 -10.93 15.21 -39.97
CA GLN A 166 -10.29 16.19 -40.85
C GLN A 166 -8.81 15.80 -41.02
N VAL A 167 -8.50 15.22 -42.18
CA VAL A 167 -7.15 15.19 -42.76
C VAL A 167 -7.06 16.39 -43.71
N ASN A 168 -6.03 17.22 -43.58
CA ASN A 168 -5.80 18.37 -44.48
C ASN A 168 -5.29 17.88 -45.86
N GLN A 169 -5.53 18.65 -46.92
CA GLN A 169 -5.19 18.39 -48.33
C GLN A 169 -3.69 18.12 -48.59
N ASN A 170 -2.82 18.40 -47.63
CA ASN A 170 -1.39 18.09 -47.69
C ASN A 170 -1.02 16.73 -47.06
N GLY A 171 -2.00 15.91 -46.66
CA GLY A 171 -1.77 14.53 -46.20
C GLY A 171 -1.14 14.40 -44.81
N GLN A 172 -1.21 15.45 -43.97
CA GLN A 172 -0.75 15.40 -42.58
C GLN A 172 -1.92 15.28 -41.60
N VAL A 173 -1.71 14.47 -40.56
CA VAL A 173 -2.63 14.29 -39.42
C VAL A 173 -2.03 15.06 -38.24
N ASP A 174 -2.62 16.21 -37.90
CA ASP A 174 -2.23 16.95 -36.69
C ASP A 174 -2.79 16.24 -35.45
N VAL A 175 -1.94 15.46 -34.79
CA VAL A 175 -2.24 14.93 -33.45
C VAL A 175 -1.73 15.97 -32.44
N GLU A 176 -2.59 16.92 -32.07
CA GLU A 176 -2.34 17.71 -30.86
C GLU A 176 -2.47 16.77 -29.66
N GLY A 177 -1.33 16.42 -29.04
CA GLY A 177 -1.31 15.64 -27.81
C GLY A 177 -2.15 16.31 -26.73
N PRO A 178 -2.85 15.56 -25.86
CA PRO A 178 -3.73 16.14 -24.87
C PRO A 178 -2.92 17.06 -23.94
N ARG A 179 -3.21 18.37 -23.99
CA ARG A 179 -2.62 19.34 -23.07
C ARG A 179 -3.01 18.93 -21.65
N GLY A 180 -2.01 18.66 -20.82
CA GLY A 180 -2.20 18.32 -19.41
C GLY A 180 -3.05 19.38 -18.71
N VAL A 181 -4.04 18.94 -17.94
CA VAL A 181 -4.85 19.82 -17.10
C VAL A 181 -3.96 20.32 -15.96
N PRO A 182 -3.82 21.64 -15.73
CA PRO A 182 -3.05 22.13 -14.60
C PRO A 182 -3.77 21.75 -13.30
N VAL A 183 -3.19 20.82 -12.55
CA VAL A 183 -3.63 20.48 -11.19
C VAL A 183 -3.17 21.61 -10.27
N GLN A 184 -4.09 22.48 -9.87
CA GLN A 184 -3.83 23.47 -8.81
C GLN A 184 -3.70 22.73 -7.46
N PRO A 185 -2.59 22.92 -6.70
CA PRO A 185 -2.48 22.35 -5.37
C PRO A 185 -3.48 23.05 -4.44
N LYS A 186 -4.57 22.37 -4.12
CA LYS A 186 -5.60 22.85 -3.21
C LYS A 186 -5.25 22.54 -1.76
N GLN A 187 -4.05 22.91 -1.31
CA GLN A 187 -3.70 22.85 0.11
C GLN A 187 -2.90 24.08 0.51
N LYS A 188 -3.52 24.94 1.32
CA LYS A 188 -2.82 26.00 2.05
C LYS A 188 -2.19 25.31 3.28
N PRO A 189 -0.87 25.24 3.40
CA PRO A 189 -0.23 24.53 4.52
C PRO A 189 -0.62 25.21 5.83
N SER A 190 -1.23 24.47 6.76
CA SER A 190 -1.51 24.97 8.09
C SER A 190 -0.20 25.07 8.87
N ARG A 191 0.24 26.32 9.15
CA ARG A 191 1.39 26.65 10.02
C ARG A 191 1.09 26.31 11.50
N LYS A 192 0.80 25.05 11.81
CA LYS A 192 0.61 24.57 13.19
C LYS A 192 1.68 23.61 13.67
N PHE A 193 2.62 23.20 12.81
CA PHE A 193 3.60 22.16 13.16
C PHE A 193 5.00 22.38 12.56
N PHE A 194 5.39 23.63 12.31
CA PHE A 194 6.82 23.94 12.17
C PHE A 194 7.35 24.27 13.56
N PRO A 195 8.39 23.57 14.06
CA PRO A 195 9.18 24.09 15.17
C PRO A 195 9.72 25.45 14.73
N ASN A 196 9.30 26.53 15.37
CA ASN A 196 9.95 27.82 15.17
C ASN A 196 11.41 27.65 15.60
N ASN A 197 12.36 28.02 14.73
CA ASN A 197 13.75 28.26 15.10
C ASN A 197 13.89 29.57 15.89
N GLU A 198 12.92 29.88 16.76
CA GLU A 198 13.06 30.88 17.79
C GLU A 198 13.89 30.19 18.89
N GLY A 199 15.20 30.44 18.86
CA GLY A 199 16.09 30.00 19.93
C GLY A 199 15.60 30.47 21.30
N PRO A 200 16.08 29.84 22.39
CA PRO A 200 15.70 30.23 23.74
C PRO A 200 15.84 31.74 23.93
N ALA A 201 14.83 32.38 24.55
CA ALA A 201 14.88 33.80 24.84
C ALA A 201 16.18 34.15 25.57
N PRO A 202 16.83 35.30 25.26
CA PRO A 202 18.06 35.70 25.94
C PRO A 202 17.81 35.80 27.45
N ALA A 203 18.75 35.26 28.24
CA ALA A 203 18.65 35.24 29.69
C ALA A 203 18.47 36.66 30.25
N PRO A 204 17.68 36.84 31.32
CA PRO A 204 17.55 38.13 31.99
C PRO A 204 18.92 38.62 32.48
N PRO A 205 19.18 39.95 32.45
CA PRO A 205 20.44 40.49 32.94
C PRO A 205 20.63 40.13 34.43
N PRO A 206 21.86 39.83 34.86
CA PRO A 206 22.13 39.54 36.26
C PRO A 206 21.73 40.74 37.14
N PRO A 207 21.25 40.49 38.38
CA PRO A 207 21.06 41.58 39.35
C PRO A 207 22.35 42.37 39.47
N ARG A 208 22.27 43.71 39.46
CA ARG A 208 23.42 44.56 39.74
C ARG A 208 23.86 44.27 41.17
N GLU A 209 24.97 43.56 41.33
CA GLU A 209 25.70 43.54 42.59
C GLU A 209 26.08 44.99 42.93
N PRO A 210 25.86 45.45 44.18
CA PRO A 210 26.33 46.75 44.60
C PRO A 210 27.86 46.75 44.46
N GLN A 211 28.37 47.54 43.52
CA GLN A 211 29.78 47.85 43.50
C GLN A 211 30.05 48.63 44.77
N SER A 212 30.87 48.04 45.64
CA SER A 212 31.36 48.58 46.90
C SER A 212 30.69 47.98 48.14
N ILE A 213 31.50 47.20 48.87
CA ILE A 213 31.26 46.78 50.26
C ILE A 213 30.99 47.98 51.19
N PHE A 214 31.37 49.20 50.80
CA PHE A 214 31.17 50.39 51.63
C PHE A 214 29.72 50.85 51.76
N ASP A 215 28.82 50.54 50.80
CA ASP A 215 27.41 50.96 50.87
C ASP A 215 26.54 50.06 51.78
N ALA A 216 27.04 48.89 52.18
CA ALA A 216 26.34 47.98 53.10
C ALA A 216 26.64 48.26 54.59
N ILE A 217 27.64 49.09 54.89
CA ILE A 217 28.11 49.33 56.27
C ILE A 217 27.61 50.66 56.86
N PHE A 218 27.21 51.62 56.02
CA PHE A 218 26.79 52.96 56.47
C PHE A 218 25.30 53.26 56.21
N ARG A 219 24.42 52.27 56.35
CA ARG A 219 22.97 52.49 56.37
C ARG A 219 22.32 51.91 57.61
#